data_AF-A0A3C0WF33-F1
#
_entry.id   AF-A0A3C0WF33-F1
#
_cell.length_a   1.000
_cell.length_b   1.000
_cell.length_c   1.000
_cell.angle_alpha   90.00
_cell.angle_beta   90.00
_cell.angle_gamma   90.00
#
_symmetry.space_group_name_H-M   'P 1'
#
loop_
_entity.id
_entity.type
_entity.pdbx_description
1 polymer ?
#
loop_
_entity_poly.entity_id
_entity_poly.type
_entity_poly.pdbx_seq_one_letter_code
_entity_poly.pdbx_strand_id
1 'polypeptide(L)'
;MWATGSGVLAAGATLIRPSWLLFTPFLLAMLLIFSSQRKRHFSVGMMTIMGLIMGMSPWWIRNYQVSDEFVPTTSRMGASLYDGLSPKATGGSDMSFITGFYALLNTEVAEGGFTGNYELELDRRMKSAALNWAVENPVATASLAIKKLGRMWNPLPNDNRLNSGKLKWLLAIGYVVVVCAAILGIWRIRKDGWERLILVTPAIYFSLLHMVFVSSIRYRQPAMILLVVFAASYLADCCFSKSRTTDLVAQGVLDA
;
A
#
# COMPACT_ATOMS: atom_id res chain seq x y z
N MET A 1 27.02 1.20 -1.34
CA MET A 1 26.70 0.24 -2.42
C MET A 1 25.35 -0.43 -2.21
N TRP A 2 25.16 -1.25 -1.17
CA TRP A 2 23.88 -1.95 -0.94
C TRP A 2 22.65 -1.03 -0.81
N ALA A 3 22.75 0.06 -0.04
CA ALA A 3 21.65 1.02 0.14
C ALA A 3 21.18 1.65 -1.19
N THR A 4 22.12 2.11 -2.01
CA THR A 4 21.85 2.64 -3.34
C THR A 4 21.21 1.59 -4.25
N GLY A 5 21.71 0.35 -4.22
CA GLY A 5 21.10 -0.78 -4.94
C GLY A 5 19.66 -1.05 -4.50
N SER A 6 19.37 -0.99 -3.19
CA SER A 6 18.00 -1.08 -2.67
C SER A 6 17.10 0.05 -3.20
N GLY A 7 17.66 1.26 -3.37
CA GLY A 7 16.97 2.38 -3.98
C GLY A 7 16.58 2.13 -5.43
N VAL A 8 17.50 1.59 -6.24
CA VAL A 8 17.24 1.23 -7.64
C VAL A 8 16.17 0.14 -7.73
N LEU A 9 16.20 -0.86 -6.84
CA LEU A 9 15.13 -1.86 -6.75
C LEU A 9 13.78 -1.24 -6.35
N ALA A 10 13.77 -0.26 -5.45
CA ALA A 10 12.55 0.49 -5.11
C ALA A 10 12.00 1.29 -6.31
N ALA A 11 12.88 1.80 -7.18
CA ALA A 11 12.47 2.39 -8.45
C ALA A 11 11.80 1.34 -9.36
N GLY A 12 12.41 0.16 -9.51
CA GLY A 12 11.81 -0.96 -10.23
C GLY A 12 10.42 -1.35 -9.70
N ALA A 13 10.27 -1.44 -8.37
CA ALA A 13 8.98 -1.69 -7.73
C ALA A 13 7.95 -0.59 -8.02
N THR A 14 8.39 0.68 -8.06
CA THR A 14 7.55 1.83 -8.39
C THR A 14 7.10 1.83 -9.85
N LEU A 15 7.98 1.44 -10.77
CA LEU A 15 7.67 1.30 -12.19
C LEU A 15 6.70 0.15 -12.46
N ILE A 16 6.79 -0.95 -11.71
CA ILE A 16 5.82 -2.05 -11.75
C ILE A 16 4.48 -1.60 -11.16
N ARG A 17 4.52 -0.88 -10.04
CA ARG A 17 3.31 -0.40 -9.36
C ARG A 17 3.55 0.96 -8.70
N PRO A 18 2.90 2.03 -9.20
CA PRO A 18 3.07 3.40 -8.71
C PRO A 18 2.89 3.57 -7.20
N SER A 19 2.08 2.70 -6.58
CA SER A 19 1.81 2.69 -5.14
C SER A 19 3.06 2.53 -4.28
N TRP A 20 4.22 2.11 -4.82
CA TRP A 20 5.46 1.97 -4.06
C TRP A 20 6.30 3.25 -3.94
N LEU A 21 5.99 4.31 -4.72
CA LEU A 21 6.82 5.52 -4.79
C LEU A 21 7.13 6.11 -3.41
N LEU A 22 6.12 6.20 -2.54
CA LEU A 22 6.24 6.83 -1.23
C LEU A 22 6.67 5.85 -0.12
N PHE A 23 6.84 4.56 -0.42
CA PHE A 23 7.20 3.58 0.59
C PHE A 23 8.61 3.82 1.16
N THR A 24 9.59 4.14 0.32
CA THR A 24 10.97 4.43 0.75
C THR A 24 11.06 5.62 1.70
N PRO A 25 10.52 6.82 1.37
CA PRO A 25 10.53 7.94 2.31
C PRO A 25 9.66 7.68 3.55
N PHE A 26 8.54 6.96 3.41
CA PHE A 26 7.72 6.54 4.55
C PHE A 26 8.51 5.64 5.52
N LEU A 27 9.23 4.65 4.98
CA LEU A 27 10.05 3.74 5.78
C LEU A 27 11.16 4.51 6.50
N LEU A 28 11.85 5.42 5.81
CA LEU A 28 12.86 6.27 6.42
C LEU A 28 12.26 7.10 7.57
N ALA A 29 11.10 7.72 7.37
CA ALA A 29 10.43 8.47 8.42
C ALA A 29 10.12 7.60 9.65
N MET A 30 9.59 6.38 9.45
CA MET A 30 9.35 5.43 10.53
C MET A 30 10.64 5.07 11.28
N LEU A 31 11.73 4.78 10.56
CA LEU A 31 13.02 4.47 11.16
C LEU A 31 13.58 5.66 11.97
N LEU A 32 13.40 6.90 11.52
CA LEU A 32 13.87 8.08 12.23
C LEU A 32 13.06 8.37 13.50
N ILE A 33 11.77 8.05 13.50
CA ILE A 33 10.89 8.24 14.66
C ILE A 33 11.19 7.20 15.75
N PHE A 34 11.24 5.92 15.36
CA PHE A 34 11.24 4.80 16.30
C PHE A 34 12.63 4.22 16.62
N SER A 35 13.65 4.46 15.79
CA SER A 35 15.01 3.97 16.05
C SER A 35 15.81 4.88 16.97
N SER A 36 16.67 4.27 17.78
CA SER A 36 17.78 4.95 18.46
C SER A 36 18.94 5.30 17.50
N GLN A 37 19.13 4.54 16.42
CA GLN A 37 20.24 4.70 15.45
C GLN A 37 19.93 5.72 14.34
N ARG A 38 19.33 6.86 14.68
CA ARG A 38 18.79 7.85 13.70
C ARG A 38 19.81 8.30 12.66
N LYS A 39 21.04 8.62 13.07
CA LYS A 39 22.12 9.07 12.17
C LYS A 39 22.45 8.03 11.08
N ARG A 40 22.51 6.75 11.48
CA ARG A 40 22.76 5.64 10.55
C ARG A 40 21.60 5.47 9.58
N HIS A 41 20.37 5.47 10.07
CA HIS A 41 19.19 5.35 9.22
C HIS A 41 19.03 6.53 8.26
N PHE A 42 19.36 7.75 8.70
CA PHE A 42 19.37 8.92 7.83
C PHE A 42 20.36 8.75 6.67
N SER A 43 21.61 8.36 6.96
CA SER A 43 22.63 8.14 5.93
C SER A 43 22.23 7.03 4.95
N VAL A 44 21.84 5.86 5.47
CA VAL A 44 21.40 4.72 4.64
C VAL A 44 20.16 5.08 3.84
N GLY A 45 19.17 5.71 4.47
CA GLY A 45 17.93 6.13 3.84
C GLY A 45 18.13 7.15 2.73
N MET A 46 19.04 8.11 2.93
CA MET A 46 19.39 9.07 1.89
C MET A 46 20.07 8.39 0.70
N MET A 47 20.98 7.45 0.94
CA MET A 47 21.58 6.65 -0.14
C MET A 47 20.53 5.83 -0.90
N THR A 48 19.52 5.29 -0.21
CA THR A 48 18.39 4.59 -0.83
C THR A 48 17.50 5.55 -1.63
N ILE A 49 17.21 6.75 -1.12
CA ILE A 49 16.44 7.77 -1.87
C ILE A 49 17.20 8.21 -3.11
N MET A 50 18.51 8.42 -3.03
CA MET A 50 19.35 8.71 -4.19
C MET A 50 19.29 7.58 -5.22
N GLY A 51 19.35 6.32 -4.78
CA GLY A 51 19.16 5.15 -5.66
C GLY A 51 17.79 5.13 -6.34
N LEU A 52 16.72 5.47 -5.61
CA LEU A 52 15.36 5.61 -6.15
C LEU A 52 15.28 6.71 -7.21
N ILE A 53 15.83 7.89 -6.92
CA ILE A 53 15.87 9.02 -7.86
C ILE A 53 16.65 8.63 -9.13
N MET A 54 17.83 8.02 -8.98
CA MET A 54 18.61 7.55 -10.13
C MET A 54 17.85 6.53 -10.97
N GLY A 55 17.21 5.54 -10.34
CA GLY A 55 16.42 4.53 -11.03
C GLY A 55 15.15 5.07 -11.70
N MET A 56 14.51 6.09 -11.11
CA MET A 56 13.32 6.73 -11.67
C MET A 56 13.65 7.81 -12.72
N SER A 57 14.86 8.35 -12.71
CA SER A 57 15.24 9.47 -13.58
C SER A 57 15.01 9.22 -15.09
N PRO A 58 15.28 8.02 -15.67
CA PRO A 58 15.01 7.80 -17.09
C PRO A 58 13.51 7.88 -17.40
N TRP A 59 12.66 7.40 -16.49
CA TRP A 59 11.21 7.47 -16.62
C TRP A 59 10.70 8.91 -16.51
N TRP A 60 11.21 9.67 -15.54
CA TRP A 60 10.83 11.08 -15.36
C TRP A 60 11.27 11.96 -16.53
N ILE A 61 12.49 11.76 -17.04
CA ILE A 61 12.99 12.47 -18.23
C ILE A 61 12.11 12.15 -19.44
N ARG A 62 11.82 10.86 -19.68
CA ARG A 62 10.94 10.44 -20.78
C ARG A 62 9.54 11.05 -20.64
N ASN A 63 8.96 11.05 -19.43
CA ASN A 63 7.63 11.59 -19.22
C ASN A 63 7.58 13.09 -19.46
N TYR A 64 8.58 13.82 -19.01
CA TYR A 64 8.68 15.25 -19.28
C TYR A 64 8.81 15.54 -20.78
N GLN A 65 9.65 14.82 -21.49
CA GLN A 65 9.83 14.98 -22.95
C GLN A 65 8.56 14.66 -23.76
N VAL A 66 7.71 13.76 -23.27
CA VAL A 66 6.49 13.34 -23.99
C VAL A 66 5.28 14.21 -23.65
N SER A 67 5.24 14.75 -22.43
CA SER A 67 4.04 15.40 -21.90
C SER A 67 4.21 16.87 -21.57
N ASP A 68 5.43 17.40 -21.73
CA ASP A 68 5.87 18.75 -21.34
C ASP A 68 5.62 19.08 -19.86
N GLU A 69 5.40 18.04 -19.05
CA GLU A 69 5.05 18.14 -17.64
C GLU A 69 5.71 17.05 -16.80
N PHE A 70 5.95 17.37 -15.52
CA PHE A 70 6.53 16.40 -14.60
C PHE A 70 5.48 15.41 -14.11
N VAL A 71 5.43 14.23 -14.75
CA VAL A 71 4.57 13.11 -14.36
C VAL A 71 5.40 12.05 -13.63
N PRO A 72 5.33 11.95 -12.29
CA PRO A 72 6.23 11.08 -11.53
C PRO A 72 5.97 9.58 -11.74
N THR A 73 4.72 9.21 -12.04
CA THR A 73 4.32 7.81 -12.24
C THR A 73 3.33 7.67 -13.38
N THR A 74 2.13 8.21 -13.26
CA THR A 74 1.03 8.04 -14.22
C THR A 74 0.13 9.28 -14.30
N SER A 75 -0.45 9.50 -15.48
CA SER A 75 -1.50 10.47 -15.83
C SER A 75 -2.91 10.03 -15.40
N ARG A 76 -3.03 9.09 -14.46
CA ARG A 76 -4.33 8.56 -13.98
C ARG A 76 -4.50 8.65 -12.46
N MET A 77 -3.66 9.47 -11.81
CA MET A 77 -3.68 9.59 -10.36
C MET A 77 -4.93 10.35 -9.90
N GLY A 78 -5.31 11.41 -10.60
CA GLY A 78 -6.56 12.15 -10.38
C GLY A 78 -7.80 11.29 -10.58
N ALA A 79 -7.86 10.46 -11.64
CA ALA A 79 -8.94 9.49 -11.82
C ALA A 79 -9.04 8.54 -10.62
N SER A 80 -7.90 7.96 -10.22
CA SER A 80 -7.84 7.02 -9.08
C SER A 80 -8.18 7.69 -7.75
N LEU A 81 -7.87 8.98 -7.59
CA LEU A 81 -8.18 9.76 -6.41
C LEU A 81 -9.68 10.06 -6.34
N TYR A 82 -10.29 10.51 -7.44
CA TYR A 82 -11.72 10.82 -7.52
C TYR A 82 -12.62 9.59 -7.33
N ASP A 83 -12.20 8.43 -7.84
CA ASP A 83 -12.85 7.14 -7.59
C ASP A 83 -12.92 6.82 -6.08
N GLY A 84 -11.88 7.21 -5.33
CA GLY A 84 -11.82 7.06 -3.88
C GLY A 84 -12.46 8.20 -3.09
N LEU A 85 -12.44 9.42 -3.59
CA LEU A 85 -12.80 10.66 -2.87
C LEU A 85 -13.71 11.51 -3.75
N SER A 86 -15.00 11.20 -3.71
CA SER A 86 -16.03 11.94 -4.44
C SER A 86 -17.39 11.75 -3.76
N PRO A 87 -18.42 12.54 -4.12
CA PRO A 87 -19.77 12.40 -3.56
C PRO A 87 -20.37 11.00 -3.71
N LYS A 88 -19.94 10.26 -4.76
CA LYS A 88 -20.44 8.92 -5.07
C LYS A 88 -19.53 7.79 -4.56
N ALA A 89 -18.40 8.12 -3.96
CA ALA A 89 -17.44 7.11 -3.50
C ALA A 89 -18.05 6.26 -2.37
N THR A 90 -17.95 4.94 -2.52
CA THR A 90 -18.39 3.97 -1.50
C THR A 90 -17.21 3.24 -0.83
N GLY A 91 -15.99 3.51 -1.31
CA GLY A 91 -14.75 2.80 -0.96
C GLY A 91 -14.40 1.66 -1.94
N GLY A 92 -15.35 1.23 -2.78
CA GLY A 92 -15.09 0.43 -3.99
C GLY A 92 -14.82 1.31 -5.21
N SER A 93 -14.47 0.67 -6.33
CA SER A 93 -14.21 1.36 -7.59
C SER A 93 -15.47 1.41 -8.45
N ASP A 94 -15.80 2.59 -8.95
CA ASP A 94 -16.82 2.84 -9.95
C ASP A 94 -16.32 3.93 -10.91
N MET A 95 -15.89 3.53 -12.10
CA MET A 95 -15.32 4.44 -13.10
C MET A 95 -16.37 5.14 -13.97
N SER A 96 -17.66 5.04 -13.66
CA SER A 96 -18.74 5.68 -14.44
C SER A 96 -18.64 7.21 -14.47
N PHE A 97 -18.00 7.83 -13.48
CA PHE A 97 -17.80 9.28 -13.44
C PHE A 97 -16.93 9.80 -14.59
N ILE A 98 -16.03 8.97 -15.12
CA ILE A 98 -15.04 9.36 -16.13
C ILE A 98 -15.74 9.95 -17.36
N THR A 99 -16.85 9.34 -17.81
CA THR A 99 -17.63 9.80 -18.97
C THR A 99 -18.08 11.26 -18.83
N GLY A 100 -18.45 11.69 -17.62
CA GLY A 100 -18.85 13.07 -17.36
C GLY A 100 -17.70 14.06 -17.52
N PHE A 101 -16.50 13.72 -17.04
CA PHE A 101 -15.31 14.57 -17.21
C PHE A 101 -14.88 14.66 -18.69
N TYR A 102 -14.92 13.55 -19.43
CA TYR A 102 -14.66 13.57 -20.88
C TYR A 102 -15.67 14.44 -21.62
N ALA A 103 -16.96 14.33 -21.30
CA ALA A 103 -18.00 15.13 -21.95
C ALA A 103 -17.76 16.64 -21.74
N LEU A 104 -17.45 17.07 -20.51
CA LEU A 104 -17.16 18.46 -20.20
C LEU A 104 -15.94 18.99 -20.97
N LEU A 105 -14.83 18.26 -20.94
CA LEU A 105 -13.61 18.69 -21.63
C LEU A 105 -13.77 18.66 -23.16
N ASN A 106 -14.50 17.70 -23.70
CA ASN A 106 -14.79 17.64 -25.15
C ASN A 106 -15.60 18.84 -25.64
N THR A 107 -16.55 19.33 -24.84
CA THR A 107 -17.30 20.55 -25.18
C THR A 107 -16.37 21.75 -25.28
N GLU A 108 -15.47 21.95 -24.31
CA GLU A 108 -14.51 23.06 -24.32
C GLU A 108 -13.51 22.97 -25.49
N VAL A 109 -13.10 21.75 -25.85
CA VAL A 109 -12.28 21.51 -27.04
C VAL A 109 -13.04 21.89 -28.31
N ALA A 110 -14.32 21.50 -28.42
CA ALA A 110 -15.17 21.83 -29.56
C ALA A 110 -15.43 23.34 -29.69
N GLU A 111 -15.51 24.05 -28.57
CA GLU A 111 -15.65 25.51 -28.49
C GLU A 111 -14.33 26.25 -28.79
N GLY A 112 -13.23 25.52 -29.02
CA GLY A 112 -11.91 26.10 -29.36
C GLY A 112 -11.18 26.71 -28.16
N GLY A 113 -11.67 26.51 -26.93
CA GLY A 113 -11.08 27.07 -25.71
C GLY A 113 -9.93 26.25 -25.12
N PHE A 114 -9.70 25.03 -25.62
CA PHE A 114 -8.70 24.14 -25.05
C PHE A 114 -7.34 24.26 -25.74
N THR A 115 -6.32 24.59 -24.96
CA THR A 115 -4.91 24.50 -25.36
C THR A 115 -4.15 23.69 -24.30
N GLY A 116 -3.47 22.61 -24.71
CA GLY A 116 -2.65 21.79 -23.81
C GLY A 116 -2.82 20.29 -24.00
N ASN A 117 -2.30 19.52 -23.04
CA ASN A 117 -2.37 18.05 -23.05
C ASN A 117 -3.70 17.58 -22.48
N TYR A 118 -4.55 17.01 -23.34
CA TYR A 118 -5.91 16.58 -22.99
C TYR A 118 -5.93 15.58 -21.81
N GLU A 119 -5.03 14.60 -21.82
CA GLU A 119 -5.01 13.55 -20.79
C GLU A 119 -4.60 14.11 -19.42
N LEU A 120 -3.61 14.99 -19.40
CA LEU A 120 -3.15 15.62 -18.16
C LEU A 120 -4.16 16.60 -17.60
N GLU A 121 -4.83 17.37 -18.46
CA GLU A 121 -5.89 18.27 -18.01
C GLU A 121 -7.06 17.50 -17.40
N LEU A 122 -7.46 16.40 -18.04
CA LEU A 122 -8.50 15.52 -17.49
C LEU A 122 -8.10 15.00 -16.10
N ASP A 123 -6.87 14.52 -15.93
CA ASP A 123 -6.37 14.03 -14.63
C ASP A 123 -6.34 15.13 -13.57
N ARG A 124 -5.88 16.34 -13.93
CA ARG A 124 -5.88 17.51 -13.03
C ARG A 124 -7.28 17.88 -12.57
N ARG A 125 -8.27 17.89 -13.47
CA ARG A 125 -9.66 18.22 -13.12
C ARG A 125 -10.24 17.20 -12.16
N MET A 126 -10.04 15.91 -12.42
CA MET A 126 -10.47 14.85 -11.50
C MET A 126 -9.78 14.93 -10.15
N LYS A 127 -8.46 15.17 -10.13
CA LYS A 127 -7.69 15.40 -8.89
C LYS A 127 -8.23 16.59 -8.11
N SER A 128 -8.45 17.73 -8.77
CA SER A 128 -8.91 18.96 -8.13
C SER A 128 -10.32 18.79 -7.58
N ALA A 129 -11.23 18.18 -8.34
CA ALA A 129 -12.57 17.86 -7.88
C ALA A 129 -12.56 16.94 -6.65
N ALA A 130 -11.66 15.94 -6.62
CA ALA A 130 -11.53 15.03 -5.49
C ALA A 130 -11.03 15.74 -4.23
N LEU A 131 -10.02 16.60 -4.38
CA LEU A 131 -9.45 17.36 -3.26
C LEU A 131 -10.44 18.42 -2.74
N ASN A 132 -11.10 19.16 -3.62
CA ASN A 132 -12.10 20.15 -3.24
C ASN A 132 -13.25 19.48 -2.47
N TRP A 133 -13.76 18.37 -2.98
CA TRP A 133 -14.80 17.61 -2.28
C TRP A 133 -14.34 17.14 -0.90
N ALA A 134 -13.10 16.65 -0.78
CA ALA A 134 -12.57 16.17 0.49
C ALA A 134 -12.42 17.29 1.53
N VAL A 135 -11.99 18.47 1.10
CA VAL A 135 -11.87 19.68 1.94
C VAL A 135 -13.25 20.18 2.38
N GLU A 136 -14.22 20.20 1.48
CA GLU A 136 -15.61 20.60 1.76
C GLU A 136 -16.33 19.58 2.67
N ASN A 137 -15.92 18.31 2.65
CA ASN A 137 -16.60 17.21 3.35
C ASN A 137 -15.64 16.41 4.25
N PRO A 138 -15.04 17.01 5.30
CA PRO A 138 -14.00 16.36 6.10
C PRO A 138 -14.52 15.13 6.88
N VAL A 139 -15.75 15.20 7.41
CA VAL A 139 -16.38 14.08 8.14
C VAL A 139 -16.67 12.91 7.20
N ALA A 140 -17.20 13.18 6.00
CA ALA A 140 -17.45 12.14 5.00
C ALA A 140 -16.14 11.51 4.53
N THR A 141 -15.09 12.31 4.32
CA THR A 141 -13.74 11.84 3.97
C THR A 141 -13.17 10.92 5.04
N ALA A 142 -13.25 11.29 6.32
CA ALA A 142 -12.82 10.44 7.43
C ALA A 142 -13.62 9.13 7.51
N SER A 143 -14.95 9.22 7.34
CA SER A 143 -15.83 8.04 7.28
C SER A 143 -15.45 7.10 6.13
N LEU A 144 -15.17 7.63 4.94
CA LEU A 144 -14.73 6.85 3.78
C LEU A 144 -13.38 6.19 4.02
N ALA A 145 -12.42 6.89 4.63
CA ALA A 145 -11.14 6.33 5.00
C ALA A 145 -11.30 5.09 5.91
N ILE A 146 -12.13 5.17 6.95
CA ILE A 146 -12.41 4.04 7.85
C ILE A 146 -13.11 2.90 7.10
N LYS A 147 -14.14 3.19 6.28
CA LYS A 147 -14.82 2.19 5.45
C LYS A 147 -13.87 1.45 4.52
N LYS A 148 -12.95 2.17 3.87
CA LYS A 148 -11.93 1.61 2.98
C LYS A 148 -10.91 0.75 3.72
N LEU A 149 -10.53 1.14 4.93
CA LEU A 149 -9.66 0.32 5.79
C LEU A 149 -10.34 -1.02 6.12
N GLY A 150 -11.60 -0.98 6.57
CA GLY A 150 -12.39 -2.19 6.80
C GLY A 150 -12.56 -3.04 5.54
N ARG A 151 -12.79 -2.40 4.38
CA ARG A 151 -12.90 -3.07 3.08
C ARG A 151 -11.63 -3.80 2.67
N MET A 152 -10.45 -3.24 2.94
CA MET A 152 -9.16 -3.83 2.61
C MET A 152 -8.91 -5.10 3.44
N TRP A 153 -9.18 -5.02 4.75
CA TRP A 153 -8.89 -6.10 5.70
C TRP A 153 -10.07 -7.06 5.92
N ASN A 154 -11.19 -6.88 5.20
CA ASN A 154 -12.35 -7.77 5.28
C ASN A 154 -11.97 -9.22 4.94
N PRO A 155 -12.23 -10.20 5.83
CA PRO A 155 -12.01 -11.62 5.52
C PRO A 155 -12.78 -12.12 4.31
N LEU A 156 -14.00 -11.60 4.11
CA LEU A 156 -14.87 -12.02 3.03
C LEU A 156 -14.55 -11.23 1.76
N PRO A 157 -14.36 -11.92 0.61
CA PRO A 157 -14.20 -11.26 -0.67
C PRO A 157 -15.35 -10.29 -0.97
N ASN A 158 -15.01 -9.05 -1.32
CA ASN A 158 -15.96 -7.99 -1.70
C ASN A 158 -16.27 -7.97 -3.21
N ASP A 159 -15.90 -9.03 -3.95
CA ASP A 159 -16.04 -9.14 -5.40
C ASP A 159 -17.05 -10.25 -5.75
N ASN A 160 -18.07 -9.91 -6.52
CA ASN A 160 -19.15 -10.81 -6.91
C ASN A 160 -18.64 -12.02 -7.71
N ARG A 161 -17.45 -11.92 -8.33
CA ARG A 161 -16.82 -13.03 -9.09
C ARG A 161 -16.32 -14.17 -8.21
N LEU A 162 -16.12 -13.93 -6.91
CA LEU A 162 -15.63 -14.92 -5.93
C LEU A 162 -16.76 -15.46 -5.04
N ASN A 163 -18.02 -15.32 -5.46
CA ASN A 163 -19.19 -15.55 -4.60
C ASN A 163 -19.69 -17.01 -4.55
N SER A 164 -18.90 -17.99 -5.03
CA SER A 164 -19.23 -19.40 -4.75
C SER A 164 -19.06 -19.65 -3.24
N GLY A 165 -20.15 -19.98 -2.55
CA GLY A 165 -20.22 -19.97 -1.08
C GLY A 165 -19.09 -20.76 -0.38
N LYS A 166 -18.72 -21.93 -0.91
CA LYS A 166 -17.65 -22.76 -0.34
C LYS A 166 -16.26 -22.13 -0.47
N LEU A 167 -15.91 -21.61 -1.65
CA LEU A 167 -14.62 -20.94 -1.89
C LEU A 167 -14.48 -19.68 -1.02
N LYS A 168 -15.58 -18.91 -0.89
CA LYS A 168 -15.62 -17.70 -0.07
C LYS A 168 -15.21 -17.98 1.37
N TRP A 169 -15.80 -19.02 1.98
CA TRP A 169 -15.49 -19.41 3.35
C TRP A 169 -14.10 -20.02 3.49
N LEU A 170 -13.66 -20.84 2.54
CA LEU A 170 -12.29 -21.38 2.53
C LEU A 170 -11.23 -20.27 2.55
N LEU A 171 -11.39 -19.27 1.66
CA LEU A 171 -10.50 -18.11 1.59
C LEU A 171 -10.56 -17.26 2.86
N ALA A 172 -11.75 -17.04 3.41
CA ALA A 172 -11.94 -16.24 4.62
C ALA A 172 -11.31 -16.91 5.85
N ILE A 173 -11.52 -18.22 6.04
CA ILE A 173 -10.94 -18.98 7.14
C ILE A 173 -9.41 -19.00 7.03
N GLY A 174 -8.88 -19.35 5.85
CA GLY A 174 -7.43 -19.36 5.62
C GLY A 174 -6.80 -17.99 5.90
N TYR A 175 -7.43 -16.91 5.45
CA TYR A 175 -7.00 -15.56 5.75
C TYR A 175 -7.02 -15.23 7.25
N VAL A 176 -8.11 -15.55 7.97
CA VAL A 176 -8.22 -15.29 9.41
C VAL A 176 -7.15 -16.06 10.18
N VAL A 177 -6.91 -17.33 9.84
CA VAL A 177 -5.87 -18.15 10.46
C VAL A 177 -4.48 -17.50 10.29
N VAL A 178 -4.14 -17.10 9.07
CA VAL A 178 -2.85 -16.45 8.78
C VAL A 178 -2.71 -15.13 9.53
N VAL A 179 -3.76 -14.28 9.53
CA VAL A 179 -3.70 -12.98 10.21
C VAL A 179 -3.61 -13.15 11.72
N CYS A 180 -4.39 -14.06 12.32
CA CYS A 180 -4.30 -14.34 13.75
C CYS A 180 -2.91 -14.86 14.13
N ALA A 181 -2.36 -15.81 13.38
CA ALA A 181 -1.00 -16.31 13.60
C ALA A 181 0.05 -15.20 13.45
N ALA A 182 -0.10 -14.30 12.45
CA ALA A 182 0.78 -13.16 12.26
C ALA A 182 0.71 -12.18 13.44
N ILE A 183 -0.48 -11.86 13.94
CA ILE A 183 -0.67 -10.99 15.11
C ILE A 183 0.02 -11.58 16.35
N LEU A 184 -0.13 -12.89 16.58
CA LEU A 184 0.53 -13.59 17.68
C LEU A 184 2.06 -13.60 17.53
N GLY A 185 2.57 -13.83 16.31
CA GLY A 185 4.00 -13.73 16.00
C GLY A 185 4.57 -12.33 16.25
N ILE A 186 3.85 -11.29 15.80
CA ILE A 186 4.18 -9.88 16.06
C ILE A 186 4.19 -9.60 17.58
N TRP A 187 3.16 -10.05 18.29
CA TRP A 187 3.06 -9.85 19.75
C TRP A 187 4.23 -10.46 20.49
N ARG A 188 4.75 -11.61 20.03
CA ARG A 188 5.89 -12.27 20.63
C ARG A 188 7.20 -11.54 20.32
N ILE A 189 7.45 -11.27 19.04
CA ILE A 189 8.70 -10.68 18.54
C ILE A 189 8.88 -9.22 18.97
N ARG A 190 7.80 -8.49 19.30
CA ARG A 190 7.90 -7.09 19.77
C ARG A 190 8.82 -6.91 20.99
N LYS A 191 9.05 -7.96 21.78
CA LYS A 191 9.96 -7.94 22.93
C LYS A 191 11.44 -7.98 22.52
N ASP A 192 11.74 -8.45 21.32
CA ASP A 192 13.10 -8.69 20.83
C ASP A 192 13.69 -7.52 20.02
N GLY A 193 12.99 -6.38 19.97
CA GLY A 193 13.42 -5.17 19.27
C GLY A 193 12.44 -4.70 18.20
N TRP A 194 12.28 -3.38 18.10
CA TRP A 194 11.37 -2.73 17.15
C TRP A 194 11.83 -2.91 15.70
N GLU A 195 13.12 -3.18 15.46
CA GLU A 195 13.72 -3.37 14.14
C GLU A 195 13.04 -4.51 13.38
N ARG A 196 12.62 -5.56 14.08
CA ARG A 196 11.91 -6.70 13.48
C ARG A 196 10.49 -6.34 13.06
N LEU A 197 9.88 -5.33 13.67
CA LEU A 197 8.56 -4.81 13.30
C LEU A 197 8.59 -4.02 12.00
N ILE A 198 9.77 -3.78 11.41
CA ILE A 198 9.89 -3.15 10.09
C ILE A 198 9.10 -3.92 9.02
N LEU A 199 8.93 -5.24 9.16
CA LEU A 199 8.16 -6.07 8.24
C LEU A 199 6.65 -5.79 8.29
N VAL A 200 6.15 -5.14 9.35
CA VAL A 200 4.76 -4.68 9.46
C VAL A 200 4.55 -3.38 8.65
N THR A 201 5.62 -2.64 8.34
CA THR A 201 5.50 -1.31 7.71
C THR A 201 4.78 -1.32 6.37
N PRO A 202 4.86 -2.32 5.47
CA PRO A 202 4.02 -2.33 4.27
C PRO A 202 2.54 -2.48 4.59
N ALA A 203 2.16 -3.22 5.64
CA ALA A 203 0.76 -3.33 6.07
C ALA A 203 0.21 -1.97 6.50
N ILE A 204 1.01 -1.20 7.26
CA ILE A 204 0.65 0.16 7.69
C ILE A 204 0.60 1.09 6.47
N TYR A 205 1.64 1.08 5.65
CA TYR A 205 1.78 1.92 4.46
C TYR A 205 0.61 1.75 3.48
N PHE A 206 0.31 0.51 3.06
CA PHE A 206 -0.80 0.26 2.13
C PHE A 206 -2.15 0.55 2.77
N SER A 207 -2.31 0.34 4.08
CA SER A 207 -3.54 0.73 4.79
C SER A 207 -3.77 2.24 4.70
N LEU A 208 -2.76 3.05 5.02
CA LEU A 208 -2.84 4.50 4.94
C LEU A 208 -3.05 4.98 3.49
N LEU A 209 -2.34 4.40 2.54
CA LEU A 209 -2.49 4.71 1.12
C LEU A 209 -3.93 4.45 0.64
N HIS A 210 -4.50 3.29 0.98
CA HIS A 210 -5.85 2.90 0.56
C HIS A 210 -6.97 3.46 1.45
N MET A 211 -6.66 4.25 2.48
CA MET A 211 -7.64 5.15 3.10
C MET A 211 -7.91 6.37 2.20
N VAL A 212 -6.89 6.82 1.45
CA VAL A 212 -7.00 7.93 0.48
C VAL A 212 -7.57 7.42 -0.85
N PHE A 213 -6.97 6.40 -1.44
CA PHE A 213 -7.41 5.84 -2.73
C PHE A 213 -8.54 4.80 -2.58
N VAL A 214 -9.00 4.24 -3.70
CA VAL A 214 -9.96 3.13 -3.70
C VAL A 214 -9.40 1.89 -3.00
N SER A 215 -10.27 1.07 -2.38
CA SER A 215 -9.86 -0.09 -1.58
C SER A 215 -10.54 -1.40 -1.98
N SER A 216 -9.84 -2.51 -1.76
CA SER A 216 -10.25 -3.88 -2.04
C SER A 216 -9.29 -4.86 -1.36
N ILE A 217 -9.70 -6.12 -1.26
CA ILE A 217 -8.87 -7.23 -0.77
C ILE A 217 -7.61 -7.48 -1.63
N ARG A 218 -7.54 -6.92 -2.84
CA ARG A 218 -6.37 -7.07 -3.73
C ARG A 218 -5.22 -6.18 -3.27
N TYR A 219 -5.51 -5.11 -2.54
CA TYR A 219 -4.50 -4.14 -2.11
C TYR A 219 -3.74 -4.59 -0.84
N ARG A 220 -4.28 -5.53 -0.07
CA ARG A 220 -3.55 -6.13 1.08
C ARG A 220 -2.49 -7.15 0.67
N GLN A 221 -2.48 -7.62 -0.58
CA GLN A 221 -1.61 -8.72 -1.01
C GLN A 221 -0.11 -8.47 -0.75
N PRO A 222 0.46 -7.28 -1.06
CA PRO A 222 1.87 -7.02 -0.76
C PRO A 222 2.18 -7.09 0.74
N ALA A 223 1.25 -6.62 1.58
CA ALA A 223 1.38 -6.69 3.03
C ALA A 223 1.30 -8.12 3.55
N MET A 224 0.41 -8.94 2.97
CA MET A 224 0.22 -10.35 3.37
C MET A 224 1.51 -11.16 3.21
N ILE A 225 2.32 -10.92 2.18
CA ILE A 225 3.59 -11.62 1.96
C ILE A 225 4.50 -11.52 3.19
N LEU A 226 4.58 -10.33 3.81
CA LEU A 226 5.40 -10.13 5.00
C LEU A 226 4.71 -10.57 6.29
N LEU A 227 3.39 -10.44 6.39
CA LEU A 227 2.64 -10.95 7.55
C LEU A 227 2.73 -12.47 7.66
N VAL A 228 2.81 -13.18 6.53
CA VAL A 228 3.04 -14.64 6.51
C VAL A 228 4.37 -15.01 7.18
N VAL A 229 5.41 -14.17 7.12
CA VAL A 229 6.68 -14.43 7.83
C VAL A 229 6.46 -14.48 9.35
N PHE A 230 5.67 -13.56 9.90
CA PHE A 230 5.31 -13.58 11.32
C PHE A 230 4.45 -14.79 11.68
N ALA A 231 3.47 -15.13 10.82
CA ALA A 231 2.64 -16.31 11.02
C ALA A 231 3.47 -17.60 11.04
N ALA A 232 4.39 -17.74 10.08
CA ALA A 232 5.29 -18.88 9.98
C ALA A 232 6.22 -18.98 11.21
N SER A 233 6.80 -17.87 11.65
CA SER A 233 7.64 -17.83 12.86
C SER A 233 6.88 -18.29 14.10
N TYR A 234 5.63 -17.84 14.27
CA TYR A 234 4.80 -18.25 15.41
C TYR A 234 4.46 -19.74 15.37
N LEU A 235 4.05 -20.25 14.21
CA LEU A 235 3.70 -21.67 14.05
C LEU A 235 4.92 -22.59 14.23
N ALA A 236 6.07 -22.20 13.69
CA ALA A 236 7.33 -22.92 13.86
C ALA A 236 7.68 -23.04 15.36
N ASP A 237 7.62 -21.94 16.12
CA ASP A 237 7.86 -21.97 17.55
C ASP A 237 6.89 -22.90 18.28
N CYS A 238 5.61 -22.91 17.94
CA CYS A 238 4.63 -23.81 18.56
C CYS A 238 4.93 -25.29 18.26
N CYS A 239 5.38 -25.61 17.05
CA CYS A 239 5.72 -26.98 16.65
C CYS A 239 7.05 -27.45 17.26
N PHE A 240 8.09 -26.61 17.23
CA PHE A 240 9.43 -26.97 17.67
C PHE A 240 9.67 -26.74 19.17
N SER A 241 8.91 -25.87 19.84
CA SER A 241 8.95 -25.77 21.31
C SER A 241 8.40 -27.04 21.95
N LYS A 242 7.38 -27.68 21.34
CA LYS A 242 6.86 -28.96 21.83
C LYS A 242 7.86 -30.08 21.65
N SER A 243 8.53 -30.17 20.49
CA SER A 243 9.54 -31.22 20.27
C SER A 243 10.74 -31.07 21.22
N ARG A 244 11.22 -29.84 21.43
CA ARG A 244 12.36 -29.58 22.31
C ARG A 244 12.08 -29.94 23.77
N THR A 245 10.87 -29.68 24.27
CA THR A 245 10.49 -30.08 25.63
C THR A 245 10.35 -31.60 25.74
N THR A 246 9.73 -32.28 24.76
CA THR A 246 9.68 -33.76 24.76
C THR A 246 11.05 -34.39 24.64
N ASP A 247 11.97 -33.83 23.85
CA ASP A 247 13.34 -34.34 23.73
C ASP A 247 14.13 -34.14 25.03
N LEU A 248 13.96 -33.01 25.70
CA LEU A 248 14.63 -32.74 26.99
C LEU A 248 14.07 -33.59 28.14
N VAL A 249 12.75 -33.87 28.15
CA VAL A 249 12.14 -34.83 29.09
C VAL A 249 12.60 -36.26 28.78
N ALA A 250 12.64 -36.66 27.50
CA ALA A 250 13.13 -37.98 27.10
C ALA A 250 14.63 -38.19 27.39
N GLN A 251 15.42 -37.11 27.41
CA GLN A 251 16.83 -37.12 27.80
C GLN A 251 17.05 -36.97 29.32
N GLY A 252 15.99 -36.87 30.13
CA GLY A 252 16.08 -36.74 31.59
C GLY A 252 16.63 -35.39 32.07
N VAL A 253 16.61 -34.36 31.23
CA VAL A 253 17.10 -33.01 31.54
C VAL A 253 16.02 -32.17 32.24
N LEU A 254 14.75 -32.54 32.10
CA LEU A 254 13.61 -31.90 32.75
C LEU A 254 12.73 -32.98 33.40
N ASP A 255 12.31 -32.73 34.64
CA ASP A 255 11.31 -33.55 35.32
C ASP A 255 9.94 -33.36 34.65
N ALA A 256 9.22 -34.47 34.47
CA ALA A 256 7.96 -34.56 33.72
C ALA A 256 6.78 -33.85 34.41
#